data_AF-A0A957R0I5-F1
#
_entry.id   AF-A0A957R0I5-F1
#
_cell.length_a   1.000
_cell.length_b   1.000
_cell.length_c   1.000
_cell.angle_alpha   90.00
_cell.angle_beta   90.00
_cell.angle_gamma   90.00
#
_symmetry.space_group_name_H-M   'P 1'
#
loop_
_entity.id
_entity.type
_entity.pdbx_description
1 polymer ?
#
loop_
_entity_poly.entity_id
_entity_poly.type
_entity_poly.pdbx_seq_one_letter_code
_entity_poly.pdbx_strand_id
1 'polypeptide(L)' 'CEGGFSNGTHVHITRTYNGRWVAADGPIPFAMGGWLSQGLGGEYDGLLIKGDESREACECREELNAITNE' A
#
# COMPACT_ATOMS: atom_id res chain seq x y z
N CYS A 1 7.26 -21.53 -6.91
CA CYS A 1 7.42 -20.07 -6.82
C CYS A 1 8.22 -19.60 -8.01
N GLU A 2 8.00 -18.35 -8.40
CA GLU A 2 8.48 -17.74 -9.63
C GLU A 2 9.86 -17.07 -9.44
N GLY A 3 10.50 -17.27 -8.27
CA GLY A 3 11.70 -16.55 -7.85
C GLY A 3 11.37 -15.17 -7.28
N GLY A 4 12.40 -14.44 -6.83
CA GLY A 4 12.27 -13.07 -6.30
C GLY A 4 13.10 -12.82 -5.05
N PHE A 5 13.11 -11.57 -4.61
CA PHE A 5 13.78 -11.10 -3.39
C PHE A 5 12.74 -10.53 -2.41
N SER A 6 12.91 -10.78 -1.11
CA SER A 6 12.06 -10.25 -0.06
C SER A 6 12.87 -10.04 1.22
N ASN A 7 12.66 -8.90 1.88
CA ASN A 7 13.25 -8.61 3.20
C ASN A 7 12.50 -9.28 4.36
N GLY A 8 11.30 -9.85 4.15
CA GLY A 8 10.51 -10.43 5.24
C GLY A 8 9.18 -11.06 4.81
N THR A 9 8.42 -11.57 5.78
CA THR A 9 7.09 -12.13 5.51
C THR A 9 6.06 -11.04 5.30
N HIS A 10 5.52 -10.92 4.10
CA HIS A 10 4.46 -9.98 3.76
C HIS A 10 3.70 -10.43 2.52
N VAL A 11 2.65 -9.69 2.16
CA VAL A 11 1.84 -9.93 0.96
C VAL A 11 2.03 -8.77 0.01
N HIS A 12 2.41 -9.07 -1.23
CA HIS A 12 2.37 -8.10 -2.32
C HIS A 12 1.00 -8.14 -2.99
N ILE A 13 0.35 -6.98 -3.05
CA ILE A 13 -0.89 -6.80 -3.80
C ILE A 13 -0.57 -5.89 -4.99
N THR A 14 -1.15 -6.17 -6.14
CA THR A 14 -1.09 -5.22 -7.24
C THR A 14 -2.36 -5.18 -8.03
N ARG A 15 -2.66 -4.00 -8.59
CA ARG A 15 -3.80 -3.79 -9.47
C ARG A 15 -3.37 -3.79 -10.94
N THR A 16 -4.12 -4.52 -11.74
CA THR A 16 -3.95 -4.53 -13.20
C THR A 16 -5.30 -4.32 -13.87
N TYR A 17 -5.28 -3.72 -15.06
CA TYR A 17 -6.45 -3.54 -15.90
C TYR A 17 -6.09 -3.96 -17.33
N ASN A 18 -6.83 -4.93 -17.88
CA ASN A 18 -6.55 -5.53 -19.20
C ASN A 18 -5.08 -5.94 -19.39
N GLY A 19 -4.50 -6.57 -18.37
CA GLY A 19 -3.12 -7.07 -18.39
C GLY A 19 -2.03 -5.99 -18.27
N ARG A 20 -2.41 -4.72 -18.01
CA ARG A 20 -1.46 -3.62 -17.77
C ARG A 20 -1.43 -3.25 -16.29
N TRP A 21 -0.23 -2.94 -15.80
CA TRP A 21 -0.05 -2.39 -14.46
C TRP A 21 -0.73 -1.04 -14.34
N VAL A 22 -1.38 -0.82 -13.20
CA VAL A 22 -1.91 0.49 -12.80
C VAL A 22 -1.15 0.91 -11.55
N ALA A 23 -0.60 2.12 -11.54
CA ALA A 23 0.22 2.64 -10.44
C ALA A 23 -0.48 2.55 -9.08
N ALA A 24 0.23 2.39 -7.97
CA ALA A 24 -0.39 2.31 -6.64
C ALA A 24 -1.02 3.64 -6.21
N ASP A 25 -0.46 4.76 -6.69
CA ASP A 25 -0.95 6.12 -6.53
C ASP A 25 -1.11 6.81 -7.89
N GLY A 26 -2.03 7.77 -7.99
CA GLY A 26 -2.29 8.54 -9.20
C GLY A 26 -3.76 8.96 -9.35
N PRO A 27 -4.16 9.42 -10.55
CA PRO A 27 -5.50 9.99 -10.78
C PRO A 27 -6.65 8.98 -10.63
N ILE A 28 -6.35 7.68 -10.66
CA ILE A 28 -7.33 6.62 -10.42
C ILE A 28 -7.13 6.13 -8.97
N PRO A 29 -8.06 6.38 -8.04
CA PRO A 29 -7.93 5.99 -6.65
C PRO A 29 -7.68 4.48 -6.49
N PHE A 30 -6.80 4.08 -5.58
CA PHE A 30 -6.66 2.70 -5.14
C PHE A 30 -7.25 2.55 -3.73
N ALA A 31 -8.53 2.17 -3.66
CA ALA A 31 -9.27 2.03 -2.42
C ALA A 31 -9.39 0.56 -1.98
N MET A 32 -9.03 0.28 -0.72
CA MET A 32 -9.06 -1.05 -0.11
C MET A 32 -9.77 -0.96 1.26
N GLY A 33 -11.02 -1.40 1.34
CA GLY A 33 -11.75 -1.39 2.62
C GLY A 33 -11.92 0.01 3.24
N GLY A 34 -12.01 1.05 2.40
CA GLY A 34 -12.10 2.45 2.83
C GLY A 34 -10.74 3.15 3.01
N TRP A 35 -9.63 2.40 2.99
CA TRP A 35 -8.29 2.98 2.93
C TRP A 35 -7.92 3.35 1.50
N LEU A 36 -7.52 4.60 1.30
CA LEU A 36 -7.01 5.12 0.03
C LEU A 36 -5.48 5.12 0.05
N SER A 37 -4.85 4.52 -0.95
CA SER A 37 -3.39 4.63 -1.13
C SER A 37 -3.01 5.99 -1.72
N GLN A 38 -1.96 6.60 -1.16
CA GLN A 38 -1.33 7.82 -1.65
C GLN A 38 0.20 7.66 -1.60
N GLY A 39 0.93 8.12 -2.61
CA GLY A 39 2.39 8.11 -2.64
C GLY A 39 2.97 9.46 -2.18
N LEU A 40 4.20 9.41 -1.66
CA LEU A 40 4.94 10.62 -1.24
C LEU A 40 6.09 10.99 -2.21
N GLY A 41 6.13 10.35 -3.38
CA GLY A 41 7.04 10.69 -4.47
C GLY A 41 8.19 9.69 -4.70
N GLY A 42 8.32 8.68 -3.84
CA GLY A 42 9.28 7.57 -3.97
C GLY A 42 8.60 6.21 -4.01
N GLU A 43 9.29 5.21 -4.54
CA GLU A 43 8.89 3.82 -4.36
C GLU A 43 8.96 3.46 -2.86
N TYR A 44 7.99 2.69 -2.38
CA TYR A 44 7.86 2.27 -0.98
C TYR A 44 7.59 3.40 0.02
N ASP A 45 7.40 4.64 -0.45
CA ASP A 45 7.13 5.83 0.36
C ASP A 45 5.70 6.34 0.10
N GLY A 46 4.83 6.23 1.11
CA GLY A 46 3.41 6.48 0.93
C GLY A 46 2.57 6.32 2.19
N LEU A 47 1.27 6.57 2.03
CA LEU A 47 0.27 6.56 3.07
C LEU A 47 -0.91 5.65 2.68
N LEU A 48 -1.57 5.12 3.69
CA LEU A 48 -2.97 4.70 3.61
C LEU A 48 -3.82 5.68 4.41
N ILE A 49 -4.86 6.24 3.77
CA ILE A 49 -5.72 7.28 4.35
C ILE A 49 -7.15 6.80 4.46
N LYS A 50 -7.78 6.98 5.62
CA LYS A 50 -9.19 6.66 5.86
C LYS A 50 -9.82 7.73 6.75
N GLY A 51 -10.54 8.68 6.13
CA GLY A 51 -11.06 9.84 6.84
C GLY A 51 -9.93 10.72 7.37
N ASP A 52 -9.90 10.93 8.69
CA ASP A 52 -8.84 11.68 9.38
C ASP A 52 -7.65 10.78 9.79
N GLU A 53 -7.74 9.47 9.58
CA GLU A 53 -6.63 8.54 9.87
C GLU A 53 -5.66 8.45 8.69
N SER A 54 -4.36 8.45 9.01
CA SER A 54 -3.26 8.19 8.08
C SER A 54 -2.30 7.17 8.67
N ARG A 55 -1.88 6.20 7.85
CA ARG A 55 -0.89 5.17 8.18
C ARG A 55 0.25 5.25 7.19
N GLU A 56 1.42 5.69 7.66
CA GLU A 56 2.60 5.84 6.82
C GLU A 56 3.29 4.50 6.58
N ALA A 57 3.80 4.32 5.37
CA ALA A 57 4.61 3.17 4.99
C ALA A 57 5.90 3.18 5.83
N CYS A 58 6.23 2.02 6.40
CA CYS A 58 7.42 1.85 7.20
C CYS A 58 7.89 0.41 7.07
N GLU A 59 9.20 0.20 7.00
CA GLU A 59 9.79 -1.14 7.13
C GLU A 59 9.67 -1.71 8.56
N CYS A 60 9.20 -0.89 9.50
CA CYS A 60 8.96 -1.26 10.89
C CYS A 60 7.62 -1.99 11.09
N ARG A 61 7.51 -2.65 12.24
CA ARG A 61 6.29 -3.32 12.71
C ARG A 61 5.83 -2.64 14.00
N GLU A 62 5.12 -1.52 13.85
CA GLU A 62 4.71 -0.66 14.95
C GLU A 62 3.20 -0.40 14.90
N GLU A 63 2.64 0.16 15.98
CA GLU A 63 1.23 0.55 16.01
C GLU A 63 0.90 1.69 15.03
N LEU A 64 1.91 2.48 14.64
CA LEU A 64 1.76 3.59 13.70
C LEU A 64 1.19 3.12 12.35
N ASN A 65 1.71 2.01 11.82
CA ASN A 65 1.34 1.45 10.51
C ASN A 65 0.41 0.23 10.61
N ALA A 66 -0.11 -0.07 11.80
CA ALA A 66 -1.07 -1.15 11.99
C ALA A 66 -2.47 -0.78 11.47
N ILE A 67 -3.13 -1.74 10.81
CA ILE A 67 -4.55 -1.68 10.47
C ILE A 67 -5.27 -2.73 11.31
N THR A 68 -5.92 -2.27 12.37
CA THR A 68 -6.67 -3.11 13.31
C THR A 68 -8.17 -3.07 13.02
N ASN A 69 -8.91 -4.07 13.49
CA ASN A 69 -10.36 -4.19 13.30
C ASN A 69 -11.15 -3.50 14.44
N GLU A 70 -10.79 -2.26 14.80
CA GLU A 70 -11.59 -1.47 15.74
C GLU A 70 -12.93 -1.01 15.13
#